data_AF-A0A953EFU5-F1
#
_entry.id   AF-A0A953EFU5-F1
#
_cell.length_a   1.000
_cell.length_b   1.000
_cell.length_c   1.000
_cell.angle_alpha   90.00
_cell.angle_beta   90.00
_cell.angle_gamma   90.00
#
_symmetry.space_group_name_H-M   'P 1'
#
loop_
_entity.id
_entity.type
_entity.pdbx_description
1 polymer ?
#
loop_
_entity_poly.entity_id
_entity_poly.type
_entity_poly.pdbx_seq_one_letter_code
_entity_poly.pdbx_strand_id
1 'polypeptide(L)' 'MARRRPCLESRILAAFQQALAEGCLDVAEHLLCALEALDPGGTPGPALSEAFLSLAESGPRH' A
#
# COMPACT_ATOMS: atom_id res chain seq x y z
N MET A 1 0.10 -10.57 -26.43
CA MET A 1 -0.42 -9.90 -25.22
C MET A 1 0.75 -9.63 -24.28
N ALA A 2 1.25 -8.39 -24.23
CA ALA A 2 2.38 -8.06 -23.37
C ALA A 2 1.93 -8.14 -21.91
N ARG A 3 2.45 -9.11 -21.14
CA ARG A 3 2.33 -9.12 -19.68
C ARG A 3 3.07 -7.87 -19.18
N ARG A 4 2.34 -6.76 -19.00
CA ARG A 4 2.88 -5.60 -18.28
C ARG A 4 3.16 -6.10 -16.86
N ARG A 5 4.45 -6.26 -16.55
CA ARG A 5 4.86 -6.54 -15.17
C ARG A 5 4.35 -5.35 -14.33
N PRO A 6 3.65 -5.61 -13.22
CA PRO A 6 3.20 -4.52 -12.36
C PRO A 6 4.42 -3.71 -11.91
N CYS A 7 4.25 -2.38 -11.88
CA CYS A 7 5.25 -1.47 -11.33
C CYS A 7 5.53 -1.81 -9.87
N LEU A 8 6.68 -1.38 -9.36
CA LEU A 8 7.12 -1.71 -8.00
C LEU A 8 6.08 -1.26 -6.97
N GLU A 9 5.50 -0.07 -7.13
CA GLU A 9 4.48 0.46 -6.22
C GLU A 9 3.25 -0.46 -6.14
N SER A 10 2.77 -0.98 -7.28
CA SER A 10 1.61 -1.89 -7.31
C SER A 10 1.88 -3.22 -6.59
N ARG A 11 3.12 -3.70 -6.62
CA ARG A 11 3.51 -4.93 -5.90
C ARG A 11 3.59 -4.70 -4.39
N ILE A 12 4.09 -3.54 -3.98
CA ILE A 12 4.16 -3.16 -2.58
C ILE A 12 2.76 -2.94 -2.02
N LEU A 13 1.86 -2.29 -2.77
CA LEU A 13 0.45 -2.12 -2.39
C LEU A 13 -0.26 -3.48 -2.20
N ALA A 14 -0.06 -4.43 -3.11
CA ALA A 14 -0.67 -5.76 -2.96
C ALA A 14 -0.17 -6.49 -1.71
N ALA A 15 1.14 -6.42 -1.43
CA ALA A 15 1.71 -6.99 -0.21
C ALA A 15 1.20 -6.28 1.05
N PHE A 16 0.99 -4.97 0.98
CA PHE A 16 0.46 -4.16 2.07
C PHE A 16 -0.98 -4.56 2.42
N GLN A 17 -1.85 -4.65 1.41
CA GLN A 17 -3.24 -5.10 1.58
C GLN A 17 -3.31 -6.52 2.16
N GLN A 18 -2.41 -7.41 1.71
CA GLN A 18 -2.32 -8.75 2.28
C GLN A 18 -1.87 -8.73 3.75
N ALA A 19 -0.85 -7.93 4.10
CA ALA A 19 -0.38 -7.80 5.48
C ALA A 19 -1.48 -7.24 6.41
N LEU A 20 -2.28 -6.29 5.93
CA LEU A 20 -3.47 -5.80 6.65
C LEU A 20 -4.51 -6.92 6.86
N ALA A 21 -4.82 -7.68 5.82
CA ALA A 21 -5.79 -8.77 5.90
C ALA A 21 -5.33 -9.91 6.86
N GLU A 22 -4.02 -10.16 6.94
CA GLU A 22 -3.43 -11.14 7.86
C GLU A 22 -3.24 -10.59 9.29
N GLY A 23 -3.53 -9.31 9.53
CA GLY A 23 -3.32 -8.66 10.83
C GLY A 23 -1.83 -8.43 11.18
N CYS A 24 -0.93 -8.57 10.21
CA CYS A 24 0.50 -8.35 10.36
C CYS A 24 0.83 -6.85 10.26
N LEU A 25 0.45 -6.08 11.28
CA LEU A 25 0.53 -4.62 11.27
C LEU A 25 1.98 -4.09 11.15
N ASP A 26 2.97 -4.75 11.76
CA ASP A 26 4.38 -4.35 11.64
C ASP A 26 4.87 -4.38 10.18
N VAL A 27 4.42 -5.39 9.42
CA VAL A 27 4.76 -5.55 8.00
C VAL A 27 3.99 -4.54 7.16
N ALA A 28 2.70 -4.31 7.47
CA ALA A 28 1.90 -3.31 6.79
C ALA A 28 2.50 -1.89 6.97
N GLU A 29 2.93 -1.53 8.17
CA GLU A 29 3.60 -0.24 8.43
C GLU A 29 4.87 -0.09 7.59
N HIS A 30 5.72 -1.13 7.57
CA HIS A 30 6.95 -1.08 6.78
C HIS A 30 6.69 -0.92 5.28
N LEU A 31 5.67 -1.59 4.75
CA LEU A 31 5.27 -1.49 3.35
C LEU A 31 4.65 -0.14 3.01
N LEU A 32 3.93 0.49 3.94
CA LEU A 32 3.43 1.86 3.80
C LEU A 32 4.60 2.85 3.69
N CYS A 33 5.58 2.77 4.60
CA CYS A 33 6.77 3.62 4.53
C CYS A 33 7.54 3.45 3.21
N ALA A 34 7.58 2.23 2.67
CA ALA A 34 8.17 1.99 1.35
C ALA A 34 7.40 2.70 0.22
N LEU A 35 6.06 2.74 0.28
CA LEU A 35 5.24 3.51 -0.67
C LEU A 35 5.47 5.01 -0.52
N GLU A 36 5.59 5.53 0.70
CA GLU A 36 5.91 6.94 0.97
C GLU A 36 7.29 7.33 0.42
N ALA A 37 8.30 6.47 0.60
CA ALA A 37 9.64 6.71 0.09
C ALA A 37 9.73 6.71 -1.44
N LEU A 38 8.82 5.99 -2.11
CA LEU A 38 8.72 5.97 -3.57
C LEU A 38 7.99 7.20 -4.14
N ASP A 39 7.35 8.00 -3.29
CA ASP A 39 6.66 9.25 -3.67
C ASP A 39 7.34 10.50 -3.07
N PRO A 40 8.50 10.91 -3.61
CA PRO A 40 9.23 12.07 -3.08
C PRO A 40 8.57 13.42 -3.42
N GLY A 41 7.46 13.41 -4.18
CA GLY A 41 6.85 14.59 -4.79
C GLY A 41 5.82 15.34 -3.95
N GLY A 42 5.50 14.85 -2.75
CA GLY A 42 4.51 15.46 -1.85
C GLY A 42 3.04 15.28 -2.27
N THR A 43 2.78 14.80 -3.50
CA THR A 43 1.45 14.38 -3.95
C THR A 43 1.37 12.87 -4.02
N PRO A 44 0.60 12.21 -3.15
CA PRO A 44 0.58 10.76 -3.07
C PRO A 44 0.19 10.13 -4.41
N GLY A 45 1.08 9.32 -4.96
CA GLY A 45 0.79 8.48 -6.11
C GLY A 45 -0.40 7.55 -5.85
N PRO A 46 -0.95 6.94 -6.92
CA PRO A 46 -2.17 6.15 -6.85
C PRO A 46 -2.05 4.98 -5.85
N ALA A 47 -0.88 4.34 -5.78
CA ALA A 47 -0.64 3.24 -4.84
C ALA A 47 -0.62 3.69 -3.38
N LEU A 48 -0.04 4.85 -3.09
CA LEU A 48 0.01 5.40 -1.74
C LEU A 48 -1.39 5.86 -1.28
N SER A 49 -2.14 6.50 -2.18
CA SER A 49 -3.53 6.89 -1.94
C SER A 49 -4.41 5.67 -1.62
N GLU A 50 -4.23 4.57 -2.34
CA GLU A 50 -5.00 3.34 -2.12
C GLU A 50 -4.60 2.60 -0.85
N ALA A 51 -3.33 2.69 -0.43
CA ALA A 51 -2.89 2.20 0.86
C ALA A 51 -3.57 2.95 2.02
N PHE A 52 -3.68 4.28 1.94
CA PHE A 52 -4.40 5.09 2.94
C PHE A 52 -5.90 4.75 3.00
N LEU A 53 -6.56 4.52 1.86
CA LEU A 53 -7.95 4.07 1.83
C LEU A 53 -8.12 2.72 2.54
N SER A 54 -7.22 1.78 2.26
CA SER A 54 -7.25 0.44 2.88
C SER A 54 -7.12 0.53 4.41
N LEU A 55 -6.35 1.47 4.95
CA LEU A 55 -6.27 1.73 6.40
C LEU A 55 -7.57 2.31 6.96
N ALA A 56 -8.17 3.27 6.26
CA ALA A 56 -9.43 3.88 6.67
C ALA A 56 -10.58 2.85 6.72
N GLU A 57 -10.56 1.86 5.82
CA GLU A 57 -11.53 0.76 5.79
C GLU A 57 -11.25 -0.33 6.82
N SER A 58 -9.99 -0.48 7.23
CA SER A 58 -9.54 -1.47 8.24
C SER A 58 -9.67 -0.95 9.68
N GLY A 59 -9.91 0.35 9.87
CA GLY A 59 -10.16 0.94 11.19
C GLY A 59 -11.45 0.39 11.83
N PRO A 60 -11.53 0.29 13.17
CA PRO A 60 -12.69 -0.25 13.85
C PRO A 60 -13.94 0.57 13.49
N ARG A 61 -14.89 -0.07 12.80
CA ARG A 61 -16.25 0.44 12.67
C ARG A 61 -16.84 0.53 14.08
N HIS A 62 -16.89 1.74 14.62
CA HIS A 62 -17.52 2.04 15.91
C HIS A 62 -19.04 2.00 15.80
#